data_AF-A0A1Q7BWI6-F1
#
_entry.id   AF-A0A1Q7BWI6-F1
#
_cell.length_a   1.000
_cell.length_b   1.000
_cell.length_c   1.000
_cell.angle_alpha   90.00
_cell.angle_beta   90.00
_cell.angle_gamma   90.00
#
_symmetry.space_group_name_H-M   'P 1'
#
loop_
_entity.id
_entity.type
_entity.pdbx_description
1 polymer ?
#
loop_
_entity_poly.entity_id
_entity_poly.type
_entity_poly.pdbx_seq_one_letter_code
_entity_poly.pdbx_strand_id
1 'polypeptide(L)'
;MAPQPRSRRQFTSKFRNLLRRPARPALGNGRVQRGVERALIVHNGGPITTGVAAEYAYALRQYKGERLRSVNYVYLRRALDRIADRVGHGRGRGRPWLWVLREPMIDN
;
A
#
# COMPACT_ATOMS: atom_id res chain seq x y z
N MET A 1 -1.53 40.85 36.45
CA MET A 1 -1.25 40.87 34.99
C MET A 1 -1.53 39.47 34.45
N ALA A 2 -2.72 39.21 33.92
CA ALA A 2 -3.14 37.88 33.48
C ALA A 2 -2.65 37.58 32.04
N PRO A 3 -2.23 36.35 31.70
CA PRO A 3 -1.81 36.01 30.35
C PRO A 3 -3.02 35.94 29.41
N GLN A 4 -2.94 36.66 28.29
CA GLN A 4 -4.00 36.69 27.29
C GLN A 4 -4.20 35.31 26.64
N PRO A 5 -5.45 34.88 26.36
CA PRO A 5 -5.73 33.61 25.70
C PRO A 5 -5.15 33.63 24.27
N ARG A 6 -4.35 32.61 23.94
CA ARG A 6 -3.81 32.43 22.59
C ARG A 6 -4.97 32.25 21.60
N SER A 7 -5.14 33.23 20.71
CA SER A 7 -6.05 33.17 19.57
C SER A 7 -5.87 31.84 18.82
N ARG A 8 -6.94 31.04 18.76
CA ARG A 8 -6.99 29.78 18.01
C ARG A 8 -6.94 30.16 16.53
N ARG A 9 -5.75 30.07 15.91
CA ARG A 9 -5.56 30.31 14.46
C ARG A 9 -6.58 29.49 13.68
N GLN A 10 -7.60 30.16 13.15
CA GLN A 10 -8.56 29.55 12.26
C GLN A 10 -7.85 29.29 10.93
N PHE A 11 -7.52 28.01 10.68
CA PHE A 11 -6.97 27.60 9.38
C PHE A 11 -8.02 27.86 8.30
N THR A 12 -7.77 28.87 7.46
CA THR A 12 -8.65 29.25 6.35
C THR A 12 -8.75 28.10 5.34
N SER A 13 -9.82 28.09 4.52
CA SER A 13 -10.14 27.00 3.59
C SER A 13 -8.99 26.61 2.63
N LYS A 14 -8.01 27.50 2.42
CA LYS A 14 -6.77 27.26 1.64
C LYS A 14 -5.90 26.12 2.19
N PHE A 15 -6.05 25.74 3.47
CA PHE A 15 -5.31 24.63 4.08
C PHE A 15 -6.06 23.29 4.07
N ARG A 16 -7.29 23.22 3.53
CA ARG A 16 -8.04 21.94 3.42
C ARG A 16 -7.28 20.88 2.63
N ASN A 17 -6.56 21.27 1.58
CA ASN A 17 -5.73 20.36 0.79
C ASN A 17 -4.50 19.86 1.56
N LEU A 18 -3.98 20.64 2.50
CA LEU A 18 -2.88 20.23 3.38
C LEU A 18 -3.33 19.20 4.42
N LEU A 19 -4.57 19.29 4.90
CA LEU A 19 -5.18 18.28 5.78
C LEU A 19 -5.41 16.94 5.08
N ARG A 20 -5.58 16.95 3.74
CA ARG A 20 -5.74 15.73 2.91
C ARG A 20 -4.42 15.18 2.39
N ARG A 21 -3.29 15.81 2.73
CA ARG A 21 -1.97 15.38 2.22
C ARG A 21 -1.58 14.08 2.94
N PRO A 22 -1.18 13.02 2.21
CA PRO A 22 -0.64 11.83 2.84
C PRO A 22 0.59 12.20 3.66
N ALA A 23 0.85 11.47 4.76
CA ALA A 23 1.98 11.69 5.66
C ALA A 23 3.33 11.77 4.93
N ARG A 24 3.42 11.17 3.73
CA ARG A 24 4.50 11.39 2.76
C ARG A 24 3.89 11.64 1.38
N PRO A 25 4.44 12.54 0.53
CA PRO A 25 3.82 12.98 -0.74
C PRO A 25 3.33 11.87 -1.70
N ALA A 26 3.89 10.66 -1.63
CA ALA A 26 3.54 9.52 -2.49
C ALA A 26 3.08 8.26 -1.74
N LEU A 27 2.78 8.35 -0.44
CA LEU A 27 2.21 7.23 0.30
C LEU A 27 0.79 6.92 -0.23
N GLY A 28 0.48 5.65 -0.46
CA GLY A 28 -0.78 5.17 -1.06
C GLY A 28 -0.94 5.40 -2.57
N ASN A 29 -0.21 6.36 -3.15
CA ASN A 29 -0.47 6.83 -4.51
C ASN A 29 0.49 6.31 -5.60
N GLY A 30 1.51 5.52 -5.22
CA GLY A 30 2.44 4.94 -6.20
C GLY A 30 1.80 3.82 -7.04
N ARG A 31 2.20 3.69 -8.31
CA ARG A 31 1.72 2.63 -9.24
C ARG A 31 1.80 1.23 -8.63
N VAL A 32 2.92 0.92 -7.96
CA VAL A 32 3.12 -0.37 -7.27
C VAL A 32 2.15 -0.54 -6.11
N GLN A 33 1.93 0.50 -5.30
CA GLN A 33 1.05 0.43 -4.14
C GLN A 33 -0.40 0.17 -4.56
N ARG A 34 -0.89 0.92 -5.56
CA ARG A 34 -2.23 0.72 -6.13
C ARG A 34 -2.38 -0.64 -6.80
N GLY A 35 -1.34 -1.13 -7.46
CA GLY A 35 -1.36 -2.46 -8.07
C GLY A 35 -1.48 -3.58 -7.03
N VAL A 36 -0.74 -3.47 -5.93
CA VAL A 36 -0.82 -4.42 -4.81
C VAL A 36 -2.20 -4.37 -4.15
N GLU A 37 -2.72 -3.17 -3.89
CA GLU A 37 -4.06 -2.98 -3.33
C GLU A 37 -5.14 -3.62 -4.22
N ARG A 38 -5.08 -3.39 -5.53
CA ARG A 38 -6.00 -4.03 -6.49
C ARG A 38 -5.88 -5.54 -6.48
N ALA A 39 -4.67 -6.08 -6.42
CA ALA A 39 -4.48 -7.53 -6.34
C ALA A 39 -5.20 -8.10 -5.10
N LEU A 40 -5.01 -7.50 -3.93
CA LEU A 40 -5.67 -7.95 -2.70
C LEU A 40 -7.20 -7.83 -2.81
N ILE A 41 -7.73 -6.71 -3.30
CA ILE A 41 -9.17 -6.49 -3.46
C ILE A 41 -9.80 -7.52 -4.41
N VAL A 42 -9.21 -7.74 -5.58
CA VAL A 42 -9.71 -8.70 -6.58
C VAL A 42 -9.73 -10.13 -6.04
N HIS A 43 -8.80 -10.45 -5.14
CA HIS A 43 -8.72 -11.73 -4.46
C HIS A 43 -9.47 -11.75 -3.11
N ASN A 44 -10.48 -10.89 -2.93
CA ASN A 44 -11.34 -10.81 -1.74
C ASN A 44 -10.56 -10.64 -0.41
N GLY A 45 -9.46 -9.89 -0.44
CA GLY A 45 -8.54 -9.72 0.70
C GLY A 45 -7.74 -10.98 1.04
N GLY A 46 -7.98 -12.10 0.37
CA GLY A 46 -7.45 -13.41 0.67
C GLY A 46 -6.02 -13.67 0.17
N PRO A 47 -5.46 -14.84 0.52
CA PRO A 47 -4.04 -15.11 0.44
C PRO A 47 -3.51 -15.10 -1.01
N ILE A 48 -2.80 -14.05 -1.37
CA ILE A 48 -2.08 -13.94 -2.64
C ILE A 48 -0.58 -14.15 -2.44
N THR A 49 0.12 -14.57 -3.50
CA THR A 49 1.59 -14.59 -3.50
C THR A 49 2.16 -13.25 -3.96
N THR A 50 3.45 -13.01 -3.70
CA THR A 50 4.15 -11.85 -4.29
C THR A 50 4.17 -11.90 -5.83
N GLY A 51 4.05 -13.08 -6.43
CA GLY A 51 3.93 -13.25 -7.89
C GLY A 51 2.63 -12.67 -8.42
N VAL A 52 1.51 -13.05 -7.81
CA VAL A 52 0.17 -12.49 -8.13
C VAL A 52 0.19 -10.97 -7.98
N ALA A 53 0.74 -10.45 -6.88
CA ALA A 53 0.86 -9.00 -6.70
C ALA A 53 1.69 -8.32 -7.81
N ALA A 54 2.69 -9.00 -8.37
CA ALA A 54 3.51 -8.49 -9.47
C ALA A 54 2.72 -8.36 -10.77
N GLU A 55 1.81 -9.30 -11.05
CA GLU A 55 0.94 -9.29 -12.24
C GLU A 55 0.11 -8.01 -12.32
N TYR A 56 -0.40 -7.53 -11.18
CA TYR A 56 -1.17 -6.28 -11.12
C TYR A 56 -0.27 -5.05 -11.09
N ALA A 57 0.79 -5.05 -10.27
CA ALA A 57 1.65 -3.88 -10.08
C ALA A 57 2.52 -3.55 -11.31
N TYR A 58 2.85 -4.56 -12.11
CA TYR A 58 3.71 -4.43 -13.28
C TYR A 58 3.08 -4.96 -14.57
N ALA A 59 1.74 -5.07 -14.63
CA ALA A 59 0.98 -5.52 -15.80
C ALA A 59 1.50 -4.93 -17.12
N LEU A 60 1.66 -3.60 -17.18
CA LEU A 60 2.13 -2.90 -18.39
C LEU A 60 3.55 -3.32 -18.81
N ARG A 61 4.45 -3.57 -17.85
CA ARG A 61 5.83 -3.98 -18.15
C ARG A 61 5.84 -5.41 -18.69
N GLN A 62 5.08 -6.30 -18.06
CA GLN A 62 4.95 -7.68 -18.51
C GLN A 62 4.28 -7.77 -19.89
N TYR A 63 3.25 -6.96 -20.15
CA TYR A 63 2.61 -6.85 -21.46
C TYR A 63 3.60 -6.42 -22.55
N LYS A 64 4.56 -5.54 -22.21
CA LYS A 64 5.65 -5.13 -23.10
C LYS A 64 6.80 -6.15 -23.22
N GLY A 65 6.69 -7.31 -22.57
CA GLY A 65 7.75 -8.33 -22.54
C GLY A 65 8.96 -7.95 -21.67
N GLU A 66 8.86 -6.90 -20.84
CA GLU A 66 9.96 -6.52 -19.96
C GLU A 66 10.11 -7.51 -18.81
N ARG A 67 11.34 -7.99 -18.60
CA ARG A 67 11.65 -8.87 -17.48
C ARG A 67 11.65 -8.13 -16.14
N LEU A 68 10.93 -8.67 -15.16
CA LEU A 68 10.99 -8.15 -13.79
C LEU A 68 12.35 -8.47 -13.14
N ARG A 69 12.97 -7.46 -12.53
CA ARG A 69 14.23 -7.58 -11.78
C ARG A 69 13.98 -7.78 -10.29
N SER A 70 14.99 -8.25 -9.55
CA SER A 70 14.93 -8.43 -8.09
C SER A 70 14.45 -7.18 -7.34
N VAL A 71 14.87 -5.99 -7.77
CA VAL A 71 14.46 -4.70 -7.19
C VAL A 71 12.94 -4.47 -7.26
N ASN A 72 12.27 -4.94 -8.32
CA ASN A 72 10.81 -4.82 -8.44
C ASN A 72 10.11 -5.60 -7.33
N TYR A 73 10.62 -6.80 -7.02
CA TYR A 73 10.10 -7.63 -5.94
C TYR A 73 10.38 -7.05 -4.55
N VAL A 74 11.46 -6.27 -4.38
CA VAL A 74 11.71 -5.51 -3.14
C VAL A 74 10.63 -4.45 -2.94
N TYR A 75 10.28 -3.69 -4.00
CA TYR A 75 9.22 -2.68 -3.92
C TYR A 75 7.84 -3.28 -3.67
N LEU A 76 7.53 -4.42 -4.31
CA LEU A 76 6.30 -5.17 -4.05
C LEU A 76 6.18 -5.60 -2.60
N ARG A 77 7.21 -6.23 -2.03
CA ARG A 77 7.21 -6.66 -0.62
C ARG A 77 7.04 -5.47 0.31
N ARG A 78 7.75 -4.37 0.08
CA ARG A 78 7.59 -3.13 0.86
C ARG A 78 6.19 -2.52 0.77
N ALA A 79 5.48 -2.71 -0.34
CA ALA A 79 4.10 -2.26 -0.49
C ALA A 79 3.14 -3.20 0.22
N LEU A 80 3.34 -4.52 0.09
CA LEU A 80 2.57 -5.56 0.79
C LEU A 80 2.71 -5.42 2.31
N ASP A 81 3.93 -5.32 2.86
CA ASP A 81 4.19 -5.19 4.31
C ASP A 81 3.46 -3.99 4.96
N ARG A 82 3.05 -2.98 4.16
CA ARG A 82 2.29 -1.83 4.66
C ARG A 82 0.81 -2.10 4.88
N ILE A 83 0.21 -2.96 4.06
CA ILE A 83 -1.26 -3.13 3.99
C ILE A 83 -1.72 -4.58 4.17
N ALA A 84 -0.79 -5.54 4.23
CA ALA A 84 -1.07 -6.96 4.28
C ALA A 84 -0.15 -7.65 5.27
N ASP A 85 -0.64 -8.75 5.83
CA ASP A 85 0.08 -9.61 6.76
C ASP A 85 0.51 -10.91 6.10
N ARG A 86 1.63 -11.47 6.58
CA ARG A 86 2.16 -12.74 6.10
C ARG A 86 1.50 -13.88 6.87
N VAL A 87 0.69 -14.68 6.18
CA VAL A 87 -0.09 -15.77 6.82
C VAL A 87 0.55 -17.14 6.66
N GLY A 88 1.68 -17.22 5.94
CA GLY A 88 2.43 -18.45 5.74
C GLY A 88 3.04 -18.56 4.35
N HIS A 89 3.31 -19.79 3.91
CA HIS A 89 3.92 -20.08 2.63
C HIS A 89 2.99 -20.89 1.72
N GLY A 90 3.02 -20.59 0.42
CA GLY A 90 2.34 -21.37 -0.60
C GLY A 90 3.00 -22.74 -0.84
N ARG A 91 2.24 -23.68 -1.40
CA ARG A 91 2.68 -25.06 -1.65
C ARG A 91 3.54 -25.26 -2.91
N GLY A 92 3.79 -24.20 -3.68
CA GLY A 92 4.53 -24.25 -4.95
C GLY A 92 6.06 -24.19 -4.82
N ARG A 93 6.75 -24.30 -5.97
CA ARG A 93 8.22 -24.18 -6.06
C ARG A 93 8.69 -22.86 -5.44
N GLY A 94 9.68 -22.94 -4.56
CA GLY A 94 10.24 -21.77 -3.87
C GLY A 94 9.39 -21.25 -2.70
N ARG A 95 8.27 -21.92 -2.36
CA ARG A 95 7.45 -21.66 -1.15
C ARG A 95 7.23 -20.16 -0.93
N PRO A 96 6.57 -19.45 -1.86
CA PRO A 96 6.41 -18.00 -1.75
C PRO A 96 5.55 -17.64 -0.53
N TRP A 97 5.82 -16.48 0.08
CA TRP A 97 4.96 -15.91 1.12
C TRP A 97 3.54 -15.68 0.60
N LEU A 98 2.56 -16.01 1.44
CA LEU A 98 1.15 -15.69 1.28
C LEU A 98 0.81 -14.43 2.06
N TRP A 99 0.05 -13.55 1.41
CA TRP A 99 -0.30 -12.22 1.90
C TRP A 99 -1.80 -12.06 1.95
N VAL A 100 -2.31 -11.65 3.10
CA VAL A 100 -3.73 -11.36 3.33
C VAL A 100 -3.87 -9.89 3.68
N LEU A 101 -4.88 -9.22 3.13
CA LEU A 101 -5.16 -7.82 3.42
C LEU A 101 -5.35 -7.67 4.93
N ARG A 102 -4.62 -6.74 5.54
CA ARG A 102 -4.77 -6.43 6.96
C ARG A 102 -6.16 -5.82 7.14
N GLU A 103 -6.99 -6.48 7.94
CA GLU A 103 -8.26 -5.89 8.35
C GLU A 103 -7.97 -4.56 9.04
N PRO A 104 -8.69 -3.48 8.68
CA PRO A 104 -8.62 -2.26 9.46
C PRO A 104 -9.07 -2.63 10.87
N MET A 105 -8.22 -2.36 11.86
CA MET A 105 -8.59 -2.45 13.28
C MET A 105 -9.77 -1.51 13.48
N ILE A 106 -10.99 -2.05 13.48
CA ILE A 106 -12.18 -1.32 13.90
C ILE A 106 -12.10 -1.30 15.42
N ASP A 107 -11.50 -0.24 15.96
CA ASP A 107 -11.60 0.05 17.39
C ASP A 107 -13.10 0.23 17.70
N ASN A 108 -13.67 -0.71 18.46
CA ASN A 108 -15.03 -0.65 19.02
C ASN A 108 -15.08 0.26 20.24
#